data_AF-A0A7C4ZNV6-F1
#
_entry.id   AF-A0A7C4ZNV6-F1
#
_cell.length_a   1.000
_cell.length_b   1.000
_cell.length_c   1.000
_cell.angle_alpha   90.00
_cell.angle_beta   90.00
_cell.angle_gamma   90.00
#
_symmetry.space_group_name_H-M   'P 1'
#
loop_
_entity.id
_entity.type
_entity.pdbx_description
1 polymer ?
#
loop_
_entity_poly.entity_id
_entity_poly.type
_entity_poly.pdbx_seq_one_letter_code
_entity_poly.pdbx_strand_id
1 'polypeptide(L)'
;MRFLIKEFLNNFDPEQPSLTVLKLPTGYGKTELFIELANKVGKELERAVYVSPLRTLNEDLYKKLLEKSLCSKDGIARQYMERHESPFFNKPIIITTIDTLGLHIHKLPPPELGSILRGFANNELLTRGHYQISRGNIADSLIFIDEPHLMVVENGLKTLFYNSLLYLLSSLSTVILASATITTNMLNEVKKILFEAQNRVGEKIEYKECLYGEKCDFSEAYTDEDFDEKAKEKNVSIKIKSEPFEKVVEEIV
;
A
#
# COMPACT_ATOMS: atom_id res chain seq x y z
N MET A 1 7.51 12.26 14.75
CA MET A 1 6.45 11.91 13.78
C MET A 1 5.99 13.20 13.10
N ARG A 2 5.67 13.20 11.79
CA ARG A 2 5.22 14.41 11.08
C ARG A 2 3.78 14.79 11.44
N PHE A 3 3.44 16.06 11.27
CA PHE A 3 2.17 16.62 11.76
C PHE A 3 0.95 15.92 11.15
N LEU A 4 0.83 15.85 9.81
CA LEU A 4 -0.33 15.26 9.16
C LEU A 4 -0.46 13.75 9.40
N ILE A 5 0.64 13.04 9.66
CA ILE A 5 0.59 11.63 10.05
C ILE A 5 -0.02 11.48 11.44
N LYS A 6 0.33 12.38 12.36
CA LYS A 6 -0.24 12.39 13.71
C LYS A 6 -1.74 12.71 13.68
N GLU A 7 -2.13 13.71 12.91
CA GLU A 7 -3.55 14.06 12.72
C GLU A 7 -4.34 12.92 12.09
N PHE A 8 -3.77 12.23 11.10
CA PHE A 8 -4.39 11.03 10.54
C PHE A 8 -4.60 9.95 11.61
N LEU A 9 -3.57 9.60 12.37
CA LEU A 9 -3.65 8.56 13.40
C LEU A 9 -4.65 8.90 14.53
N ASN A 10 -4.81 10.17 14.87
CA ASN A 10 -5.77 10.62 15.88
C ASN A 10 -7.23 10.51 15.41
N ASN A 11 -7.48 10.64 14.10
CA ASN A 11 -8.81 10.59 13.49
C ASN A 11 -9.09 9.27 12.74
N PHE A 12 -8.18 8.31 12.86
CA PHE A 12 -8.29 7.01 12.22
C PHE A 12 -9.12 6.07 13.10
N ASP A 13 -10.28 5.65 12.57
CA ASP A 13 -11.14 4.64 13.19
C ASP A 13 -10.96 3.30 12.45
N PRO A 14 -10.34 2.29 13.09
CA PRO A 14 -10.13 0.99 12.47
C PRO A 14 -11.42 0.14 12.38
N GLU A 15 -12.46 0.46 13.16
CA GLU A 15 -13.70 -0.34 13.20
C GLU A 15 -14.65 -0.04 12.03
N GLN A 16 -14.47 1.11 11.38
CA GLN A 16 -15.32 1.52 10.27
C GLN A 16 -14.65 1.26 8.91
N PRO A 17 -15.37 0.64 7.96
CA PRO A 17 -14.85 0.43 6.61
C PRO A 17 -14.60 1.80 5.96
N SER A 18 -13.35 2.04 5.58
CA SER A 18 -12.95 3.32 4.99
C SER A 18 -11.99 3.17 3.82
N LEU A 19 -12.02 4.16 2.94
CA LEU A 19 -11.05 4.38 1.88
C LEU A 19 -10.38 5.73 2.12
N THR A 20 -9.11 5.71 2.52
CA THR A 20 -8.32 6.93 2.70
C THR A 20 -7.32 7.10 1.57
N VAL A 21 -7.26 8.30 0.98
CA VAL A 21 -6.25 8.67 -0.02
C VAL A 21 -5.27 9.68 0.56
N LEU A 22 -4.00 9.30 0.67
CA LEU A 22 -2.91 10.11 1.19
C LEU A 22 -1.94 10.49 0.07
N LYS A 23 -2.07 11.71 -0.46
CA LYS A 23 -1.09 12.32 -1.38
C LYS A 23 -0.12 13.17 -0.56
N LEU A 24 0.93 12.53 -0.05
CA LEU A 24 1.95 13.14 0.82
C LEU A 24 3.32 13.16 0.12
N PRO A 25 4.15 14.20 0.32
CA PRO A 25 5.47 14.30 -0.30
C PRO A 25 6.38 13.10 0.02
N THR A 26 7.35 12.84 -0.85
CA THR A 26 8.37 11.82 -0.58
C THR A 26 9.15 12.17 0.68
N GLY A 27 9.44 11.17 1.51
CA GLY A 27 10.12 11.39 2.80
C GLY A 27 9.23 12.00 3.90
N TYR A 28 7.95 12.26 3.65
CA TYR A 28 7.02 12.75 4.68
C TYR A 28 6.75 11.72 5.78
N GLY A 29 6.95 10.43 5.50
CA GLY A 29 6.85 9.37 6.51
C GLY A 29 5.71 8.37 6.30
N LYS A 30 5.23 8.19 5.07
CA LYS A 30 4.24 7.15 4.71
C LYS A 30 4.60 5.76 5.26
N THR A 31 5.89 5.41 5.24
CA THR A 31 6.42 4.17 5.84
C THR A 31 6.28 4.16 7.37
N GLU A 32 6.54 5.29 8.05
CA GLU A 32 6.39 5.40 9.51
C GLU A 32 4.92 5.26 9.91
N LEU A 33 4.01 5.83 9.11
CA LEU A 33 2.58 5.64 9.30
C LEU A 33 2.20 4.15 9.30
N PHE A 34 2.69 3.36 8.33
CA PHE A 34 2.42 1.92 8.34
C PHE A 34 3.00 1.21 9.57
N ILE A 35 4.19 1.60 10.05
CA ILE A 35 4.78 1.02 11.27
C ILE A 35 3.89 1.30 12.49
N GLU A 36 3.34 2.50 12.62
CA GLU A 36 2.40 2.82 13.71
C GLU A 36 1.09 2.03 13.60
N LEU A 37 0.57 1.85 12.39
CA LEU A 37 -0.60 0.99 12.15
C LEU A 37 -0.28 -0.47 12.48
N ALA A 38 0.90 -0.96 12.14
CA ALA A 38 1.35 -2.30 12.50
C ALA A 38 1.44 -2.47 14.03
N ASN A 39 1.87 -1.45 14.77
CA ASN A 39 1.92 -1.47 16.24
C ASN A 39 0.54 -1.52 16.92
N LYS A 40 -0.54 -1.19 16.19
CA LYS A 40 -1.94 -1.33 16.63
C LYS A 40 -2.49 -2.75 16.42
N VAL A 41 -1.77 -3.62 15.70
CA VAL A 41 -2.16 -5.03 15.50
C VAL A 41 -2.14 -5.80 16.81
N GLY A 42 -3.19 -6.58 17.07
CA GLY A 42 -3.44 -7.30 18.32
C GLY A 42 -4.01 -6.43 19.45
N LYS A 43 -4.28 -5.15 19.19
CA LYS A 43 -4.94 -4.22 20.13
C LYS A 43 -6.22 -3.65 19.55
N GLU A 44 -6.09 -2.99 18.40
CA GLU A 44 -7.17 -2.30 17.69
C GLU A 44 -7.40 -2.86 16.29
N LEU A 45 -6.40 -3.57 15.74
CA LEU A 45 -6.44 -4.20 14.42
C LEU A 45 -6.17 -5.69 14.56
N GLU A 46 -6.88 -6.52 13.81
CA GLU A 46 -6.57 -7.95 13.73
C GLU A 46 -5.34 -8.19 12.84
N ARG A 47 -5.25 -7.47 11.72
CA ARG A 47 -4.18 -7.63 10.74
C ARG A 47 -3.89 -6.34 9.96
N ALA A 48 -2.63 -6.14 9.63
CA ALA A 48 -2.17 -5.07 8.74
C ALA A 48 -1.37 -5.63 7.57
N VAL A 49 -1.77 -5.28 6.35
CA VAL A 49 -1.13 -5.72 5.11
C VAL A 49 -0.57 -4.51 4.37
N TYR A 50 0.74 -4.44 4.25
CA TYR A 50 1.42 -3.50 3.37
C TYR A 50 1.58 -4.09 1.98
N VAL A 51 1.18 -3.32 0.98
CA VAL A 51 1.16 -3.72 -0.43
C VAL A 51 1.97 -2.70 -1.22
N SER A 52 2.99 -3.18 -1.93
CA SER A 52 3.85 -2.34 -2.78
C SER A 52 3.90 -2.86 -4.21
N PRO A 53 4.17 -2.00 -5.20
CA PRO A 53 4.50 -2.43 -6.56
C PRO A 53 5.90 -3.05 -6.66
N LEU A 54 6.81 -2.74 -5.74
CA LEU A 54 8.23 -3.12 -5.81
C LEU A 54 8.67 -3.96 -4.61
N ARG A 55 9.38 -5.05 -4.88
CA ARG A 55 9.95 -5.95 -3.86
C ARG A 55 11.00 -5.26 -2.98
N THR A 56 11.78 -4.35 -3.53
CA THR A 56 12.82 -3.62 -2.78
C THR A 56 12.22 -2.80 -1.64
N LEU A 57 11.08 -2.14 -1.88
CA LEU A 57 10.36 -1.39 -0.84
C LEU A 57 9.89 -2.32 0.29
N ASN A 58 9.47 -3.54 -0.04
CA ASN A 58 9.06 -4.54 0.94
C ASN A 58 10.20 -4.99 1.83
N GLU A 59 11.38 -5.26 1.25
CA GLU A 59 12.56 -5.68 2.02
C GLU A 59 13.07 -4.56 2.94
N ASP A 60 13.03 -3.30 2.48
CA ASP A 60 13.42 -2.15 3.30
C ASP A 60 12.42 -1.89 4.43
N LEU A 61 11.11 -2.00 4.17
CA LEU A 61 10.09 -1.91 5.20
C LEU A 61 10.21 -3.04 6.22
N TYR A 62 10.46 -4.27 5.76
CA TYR A 62 10.61 -5.42 6.65
C TYR A 62 11.73 -5.21 7.67
N LYS A 63 12.90 -4.72 7.23
CA LYS A 63 14.01 -4.38 8.14
C LYS A 63 13.58 -3.34 9.18
N LYS A 64 12.91 -2.26 8.74
CA LYS A 64 12.42 -1.21 9.64
C LYS A 64 11.41 -1.73 10.65
N LEU A 65 10.50 -2.63 10.26
CA LEU A 65 9.53 -3.25 11.16
C LEU A 65 10.21 -4.14 12.21
N LEU A 66 11.23 -4.90 11.81
CA LEU A 66 12.01 -5.72 12.75
C LEU A 66 12.79 -4.88 13.77
N GLU A 67 13.19 -3.67 13.40
CA GLU A 67 13.93 -2.74 14.26
C GLU A 67 13.03 -1.88 15.15
N LYS A 68 11.89 -1.42 14.62
CA LYS A 68 11.06 -0.38 15.23
C LYS A 68 9.71 -0.85 15.76
N SER A 69 9.15 -1.94 15.24
CA SER A 69 7.80 -2.34 15.66
C SER A 69 7.84 -2.95 17.06
N LEU A 70 6.74 -2.75 17.80
CA LEU A 70 6.52 -3.36 19.11
C LEU A 70 6.05 -4.82 19.01
N CYS A 71 5.80 -5.31 17.80
CA CYS A 71 5.30 -6.64 17.55
C CYS A 71 6.42 -7.69 17.59
N SER A 72 6.08 -8.91 18.00
CA SER A 72 7.01 -10.04 17.93
C SER A 72 7.46 -10.28 16.50
N LYS A 73 8.74 -10.59 16.29
CA LYS A 73 9.31 -10.91 14.97
C LYS A 73 8.53 -12.01 14.24
N ASP A 74 8.02 -13.00 14.98
CA ASP A 74 7.22 -14.11 14.43
C ASP A 74 5.85 -13.69 13.89
N GLY A 75 5.37 -12.50 14.26
CA GLY A 75 4.13 -11.90 13.79
C GLY A 75 4.27 -11.10 12.49
N ILE A 76 5.50 -10.85 12.03
CA ILE A 76 5.80 -10.08 10.82
C ILE A 76 6.24 -11.05 9.73
N ALA A 77 5.67 -10.93 8.53
CA ALA A 77 5.97 -11.84 7.44
C ALA A 77 5.97 -11.17 6.08
N ARG A 78 6.85 -11.65 5.20
CA ARG A 78 6.88 -11.34 3.78
C ARG A 78 6.18 -12.43 2.99
N GLN A 79 5.27 -12.03 2.12
CA GLN A 79 4.55 -12.95 1.25
C GLN A 79 4.58 -12.43 -0.18
N TYR A 80 5.45 -13.01 -1.01
CA TYR A 80 5.53 -12.80 -2.47
C TYR A 80 6.36 -13.92 -3.09
N MET A 81 6.56 -13.94 -4.41
CA MET A 81 7.11 -15.10 -5.14
C MET A 81 8.31 -15.84 -4.50
N GLU A 82 9.26 -15.13 -3.87
CA GLU A 82 10.46 -15.72 -3.24
C GLU A 82 10.39 -15.77 -1.71
N ARG A 83 9.28 -15.33 -1.10
CA ARG A 83 9.07 -15.26 0.35
C ARG A 83 7.71 -15.84 0.71
N HIS A 84 7.69 -16.90 1.53
CA HIS A 84 6.48 -17.66 1.85
C HIS A 84 6.19 -17.68 3.36
N GLU A 85 6.39 -16.55 4.03
CA GLU A 85 6.37 -16.48 5.49
C GLU A 85 4.94 -16.35 6.05
N SER A 86 3.94 -16.08 5.19
CA SER A 86 2.51 -15.99 5.53
C SER A 86 1.63 -16.69 4.48
N PRO A 87 1.69 -18.03 4.36
CA PRO A 87 0.79 -18.77 3.49
C PRO A 87 -0.67 -18.42 3.80
N PHE A 88 -1.45 -18.12 2.76
CA PHE A 88 -2.84 -17.68 2.89
C PHE A 88 -3.05 -16.42 3.76
N PHE A 89 -2.02 -15.58 3.91
CA PHE A 89 -2.11 -14.33 4.67
C PHE A 89 -2.49 -14.57 6.15
N ASN A 90 -1.97 -15.63 6.76
CA ASN A 90 -2.32 -16.03 8.13
C ASN A 90 -1.56 -15.27 9.23
N LYS A 91 -0.58 -14.43 8.88
CA LYS A 91 0.20 -13.63 9.85
C LYS A 91 -0.45 -12.28 10.17
N PRO A 92 -0.23 -11.72 11.37
CA PRO A 92 -0.79 -10.43 11.78
C PRO A 92 -0.26 -9.22 10.99
N ILE A 93 1.03 -9.22 10.63
CA ILE A 93 1.63 -8.14 9.84
C ILE A 93 2.24 -8.76 8.59
N ILE A 94 1.75 -8.33 7.43
CA ILE A 94 2.12 -8.90 6.14
C ILE A 94 2.65 -7.82 5.23
N ILE A 95 3.77 -8.11 4.58
CA ILE A 95 4.39 -7.27 3.57
C ILE A 95 4.36 -8.04 2.25
N THR A 96 3.67 -7.50 1.26
CA THR A 96 3.37 -8.21 0.01
C THR A 96 3.47 -7.30 -1.21
N THR A 97 3.42 -7.91 -2.40
CA THR A 97 3.28 -7.16 -3.65
C THR A 97 1.82 -7.17 -4.10
N ILE A 98 1.45 -6.18 -4.91
CA ILE A 98 0.13 -6.13 -5.54
C ILE A 98 -0.17 -7.39 -6.37
N ASP A 99 0.83 -7.99 -7.02
CA ASP A 99 0.65 -9.25 -7.77
C ASP A 99 0.19 -10.37 -6.84
N THR A 100 0.84 -10.49 -5.68
CA THR A 100 0.58 -11.56 -4.72
C THR A 100 -0.78 -11.37 -4.05
N LEU A 101 -1.10 -10.14 -3.63
CA LEU A 101 -2.43 -9.79 -3.13
C LEU A 101 -3.51 -10.10 -4.19
N GLY A 102 -3.26 -9.65 -5.41
CA GLY A 102 -4.14 -9.85 -6.56
C GLY A 102 -4.41 -11.32 -6.83
N LEU A 103 -3.38 -12.17 -6.79
CA LEU A 103 -3.52 -13.63 -6.94
C LEU A 103 -4.43 -14.25 -5.88
N HIS A 104 -4.26 -13.87 -4.60
CA HIS A 104 -5.14 -14.33 -3.52
C HIS A 104 -6.59 -13.86 -3.73
N ILE A 105 -6.78 -12.59 -4.06
CA ILE A 105 -8.10 -12.03 -4.36
C ILE A 105 -8.71 -12.73 -5.57
N HIS A 106 -7.96 -13.08 -6.61
CA HIS A 106 -8.48 -13.67 -7.85
C HIS A 106 -8.52 -15.21 -7.83
N LYS A 107 -8.61 -15.84 -6.65
CA LYS A 107 -8.79 -17.29 -6.47
C LYS A 107 -7.61 -18.15 -6.90
N LEU A 108 -6.41 -17.58 -6.93
CA LEU A 108 -5.17 -18.24 -7.35
C LEU A 108 -4.10 -18.13 -6.24
N PRO A 109 -4.36 -18.64 -5.02
CA PRO A 109 -3.42 -18.51 -3.91
C PRO A 109 -2.06 -19.12 -4.31
N PRO A 110 -0.94 -18.38 -4.21
CA PRO A 110 0.39 -18.83 -4.60
C PRO A 110 0.81 -20.20 -4.04
N PRO A 111 0.52 -20.55 -2.76
CA PRO A 111 0.87 -21.88 -2.23
C PRO A 111 0.30 -23.07 -3.02
N GLU A 112 -0.80 -22.86 -3.75
CA GLU A 112 -1.51 -23.92 -4.48
C GLU A 112 -1.53 -23.69 -5.99
N LEU A 113 -0.93 -22.60 -6.47
CA LEU A 113 -0.98 -22.19 -7.88
C LEU A 113 -0.54 -23.31 -8.82
N GLY A 114 0.52 -24.03 -8.50
CA GLY A 114 1.00 -25.16 -9.31
C GLY A 114 -0.02 -26.29 -9.44
N SER A 115 -0.74 -26.63 -8.35
CA SER A 115 -1.75 -27.69 -8.37
C SER A 115 -3.01 -27.24 -9.09
N ILE A 116 -3.41 -25.98 -8.93
CA ILE A 116 -4.54 -25.38 -9.66
C ILE A 116 -4.25 -25.39 -11.17
N LEU A 117 -3.08 -24.90 -11.59
CA LEU A 117 -2.71 -24.82 -13.01
C LEU A 117 -2.59 -26.21 -13.65
N ARG A 118 -2.04 -27.21 -12.94
CA ARG A 118 -2.01 -28.59 -13.44
C ARG A 118 -3.41 -29.17 -13.61
N GLY A 119 -4.31 -28.95 -12.66
CA GLY A 119 -5.71 -29.37 -12.78
C GLY A 119 -6.38 -28.76 -14.01
N PHE A 120 -6.20 -27.46 -14.24
CA PHE A 120 -6.70 -26.79 -15.45
C PHE A 120 -6.11 -27.37 -16.74
N ALA A 121 -4.79 -27.59 -16.80
CA ALA A 121 -4.13 -28.10 -18.00
C ALA A 121 -4.58 -29.53 -18.36
N ASN A 122 -4.86 -30.36 -17.35
CA ASN A 122 -5.25 -31.75 -17.53
C ASN A 122 -6.77 -31.95 -17.65
N ASN A 123 -7.57 -30.87 -17.62
CA ASN A 123 -9.04 -30.94 -17.49
C ASN A 123 -9.52 -31.75 -16.27
N GLU A 124 -8.72 -31.78 -15.21
CA GLU A 124 -9.04 -32.47 -13.96
C GLU A 124 -9.37 -31.43 -12.89
N LEU A 125 -10.60 -31.43 -12.38
CA LEU A 125 -11.05 -30.59 -11.26
C LEU A 125 -10.49 -31.08 -9.91
N LEU A 126 -9.17 -31.32 -9.83
CA LEU A 126 -8.49 -31.85 -8.64
C LEU A 126 -8.62 -30.91 -7.44
N THR A 127 -8.53 -29.60 -7.66
CA THR A 127 -8.68 -28.59 -6.60
C THR A 127 -9.05 -27.24 -7.21
N ARG A 128 -9.86 -26.45 -6.48
CA ARG A 128 -10.15 -25.05 -6.80
C ARG A 128 -9.31 -24.09 -5.96
N GLY A 129 -8.38 -24.62 -5.16
CA GLY A 129 -7.62 -23.90 -4.15
C GLY A 129 -8.46 -23.49 -2.93
N HIS A 130 -7.79 -23.31 -1.81
CA HIS A 130 -8.33 -22.80 -0.55
C HIS A 130 -8.31 -21.27 -0.50
N TYR A 131 -8.72 -20.64 -1.60
CA TYR A 131 -8.63 -19.18 -1.74
C TYR A 131 -9.53 -18.43 -0.76
N GLN A 132 -10.60 -19.06 -0.25
CA GLN A 132 -11.51 -18.45 0.72
C GLN A 132 -10.78 -18.09 2.01
N ILE A 133 -9.81 -18.90 2.44
CA ILE A 133 -9.02 -18.64 3.65
C ILE A 133 -8.24 -17.34 3.49
N SER A 134 -7.50 -17.20 2.39
CA SER A 134 -6.76 -15.97 2.13
C SER A 134 -7.66 -14.76 1.93
N ARG A 135 -8.81 -14.95 1.27
CA ARG A 135 -9.78 -13.88 1.04
C ARG A 135 -10.40 -13.37 2.33
N GLY A 136 -10.71 -14.27 3.27
CA GLY A 136 -11.19 -13.90 4.61
C GLY A 136 -10.12 -13.13 5.38
N ASN A 137 -8.89 -13.65 5.43
CA ASN A 137 -7.79 -12.98 6.12
C ASN A 137 -7.50 -11.58 5.54
N ILE A 138 -7.54 -11.43 4.21
CA ILE A 138 -7.37 -10.13 3.53
C ILE A 138 -8.54 -9.20 3.82
N ALA A 139 -9.78 -9.70 3.80
CA ALA A 139 -10.97 -8.88 4.03
C ALA A 139 -10.98 -8.24 5.43
N ASP A 140 -10.50 -9.00 6.42
CA ASP A 140 -10.39 -8.62 7.83
C ASP A 140 -9.10 -7.84 8.17
N SER A 141 -8.39 -7.35 7.15
CA SER A 141 -7.15 -6.58 7.32
C SER A 141 -7.33 -5.12 7.00
N LEU A 142 -6.55 -4.28 7.69
CA LEU A 142 -6.17 -2.98 7.15
C LEU A 142 -5.23 -3.19 5.97
N ILE A 143 -5.59 -2.67 4.80
CA ILE A 143 -4.78 -2.74 3.58
C ILE A 143 -4.13 -1.39 3.29
N PHE A 144 -2.81 -1.33 3.41
CA PHE A 144 -2.02 -0.15 3.08
C PHE A 144 -1.34 -0.34 1.72
N ILE A 145 -1.76 0.39 0.70
CA ILE A 145 -1.20 0.31 -0.64
C ILE A 145 -0.29 1.51 -0.88
N ASP A 146 1.01 1.27 -0.99
CA ASP A 146 2.02 2.29 -1.27
C ASP A 146 2.29 2.41 -2.77
N GLU A 147 2.54 3.63 -3.21
CA GLU A 147 2.77 4.02 -4.60
C GLU A 147 1.80 3.39 -5.62
N PRO A 148 0.46 3.41 -5.40
CA PRO A 148 -0.49 2.83 -6.34
C PRO A 148 -0.49 3.52 -7.71
N HIS A 149 0.10 4.72 -7.82
CA HIS A 149 0.33 5.40 -9.09
C HIS A 149 1.24 4.61 -10.04
N LEU A 150 2.15 3.78 -9.53
CA LEU A 150 2.98 2.88 -10.34
C LEU A 150 2.18 1.70 -10.89
N MET A 151 1.14 1.27 -10.17
CA MET A 151 0.32 0.13 -10.56
C MET A 151 -0.59 0.44 -11.75
N VAL A 152 -0.90 1.71 -11.99
CA VAL A 152 -1.81 2.15 -13.06
C VAL A 152 -1.10 2.48 -14.37
N VAL A 153 0.23 2.33 -14.43
CA VAL A 153 1.05 2.61 -15.63
C VAL A 153 0.88 1.53 -16.69
N GLU A 154 0.85 0.26 -16.29
CA GLU A 154 0.74 -0.90 -17.17
C GLU A 154 -0.69 -1.46 -17.13
N ASN A 155 -1.27 -1.81 -18.29
CA ASN A 155 -2.71 -2.12 -18.39
C ASN A 155 -3.14 -3.36 -17.60
N GLY A 156 -2.31 -4.40 -17.58
CA GLY A 156 -2.56 -5.62 -16.81
C GLY A 156 -2.58 -5.33 -15.32
N LEU A 157 -1.52 -4.69 -14.81
CA LEU A 157 -1.43 -4.29 -13.41
C LEU A 157 -2.50 -3.29 -12.98
N LYS A 158 -2.87 -2.35 -13.87
CA LYS A 158 -3.96 -1.40 -13.66
C LYS A 158 -5.28 -2.11 -13.43
N THR A 159 -5.58 -3.08 -14.28
CA THR A 159 -6.81 -3.89 -14.19
C THR A 159 -6.81 -4.72 -12.91
N LEU A 160 -5.67 -5.35 -12.58
CA LEU A 160 -5.50 -6.10 -11.34
C LEU A 160 -5.72 -5.21 -10.12
N PHE A 161 -5.12 -4.02 -10.08
CA PHE A 161 -5.24 -3.06 -9.00
C PHE A 161 -6.68 -2.63 -8.78
N TYR A 162 -7.37 -2.15 -9.81
CA TYR A 162 -8.74 -1.66 -9.68
C TYR A 162 -9.75 -2.76 -9.33
N ASN A 163 -9.59 -3.96 -9.89
CA ASN A 163 -10.43 -5.11 -9.50
C ASN A 163 -10.16 -5.56 -8.06
N SER A 164 -8.90 -5.50 -7.63
CA SER A 164 -8.52 -5.79 -6.24
C SER A 164 -9.11 -4.75 -5.28
N LEU A 165 -9.03 -3.46 -5.64
CA LEU A 165 -9.63 -2.38 -4.88
C LEU A 165 -11.15 -2.55 -4.75
N LEU A 166 -11.83 -2.85 -5.87
CA LEU A 166 -13.27 -3.12 -5.87
C LEU A 166 -13.63 -4.28 -4.95
N TYR A 167 -12.85 -5.36 -4.98
CA TYR A 167 -13.04 -6.50 -4.08
C TYR A 167 -12.88 -6.08 -2.60
N LEU A 168 -11.79 -5.39 -2.26
CA LEU A 168 -11.49 -4.97 -0.88
C LEU A 168 -12.59 -4.06 -0.30
N LEU A 169 -13.04 -3.08 -1.09
CA LEU A 169 -14.12 -2.19 -0.67
C LEU A 169 -15.46 -2.94 -0.59
N SER A 170 -15.73 -3.87 -1.52
CA SER A 170 -16.94 -4.71 -1.46
C SER A 170 -16.89 -5.74 -0.33
N SER A 171 -15.73 -6.00 0.27
CA SER A 171 -15.57 -6.80 1.49
C SER A 171 -15.55 -5.97 2.76
N LEU A 172 -15.86 -4.66 2.68
CA LEU A 172 -15.84 -3.72 3.80
C LEU A 172 -14.47 -3.63 4.48
N SER A 173 -13.39 -3.82 3.72
CA SER A 173 -12.03 -3.67 4.24
C SER A 173 -11.63 -2.19 4.32
N THR A 174 -10.83 -1.85 5.33
CA THR A 174 -10.21 -0.53 5.45
C THR A 174 -8.97 -0.43 4.57
N VAL A 175 -8.99 0.48 3.60
CA VAL A 175 -7.95 0.65 2.57
C VAL A 175 -7.33 2.05 2.65
N ILE A 176 -6.01 2.11 2.70
CA ILE A 176 -5.23 3.35 2.65
C ILE A 176 -4.40 3.34 1.37
N LEU A 177 -4.59 4.33 0.51
CA LEU A 177 -3.79 4.56 -0.70
C LEU A 177 -2.79 5.68 -0.43
N ALA A 178 -1.50 5.37 -0.37
CA ALA A 178 -0.46 6.35 -0.03
C ALA A 178 0.52 6.55 -1.20
N SER A 179 0.69 7.78 -1.68
CA SER A 179 1.58 8.11 -2.81
C SER A 179 1.98 9.57 -2.79
N ALA A 180 3.08 9.94 -3.44
CA ALA A 180 3.41 11.35 -3.66
C ALA A 180 2.72 11.94 -4.90
N THR A 181 2.30 11.08 -5.83
CA THR A 181 1.97 11.43 -7.23
C THR A 181 0.63 10.84 -7.66
N ILE A 182 -0.42 11.03 -6.86
CA ILE A 182 -1.77 10.63 -7.23
C ILE A 182 -2.36 11.64 -8.24
N THR A 183 -2.74 11.16 -9.42
CA THR A 183 -3.33 11.97 -10.49
C THR A 183 -4.84 12.12 -10.32
N THR A 184 -5.41 13.19 -10.87
CA THR A 184 -6.87 13.41 -10.88
C THR A 184 -7.63 12.28 -11.56
N ASN A 185 -7.09 11.73 -12.65
CA ASN A 185 -7.69 10.58 -13.34
C ASN A 185 -7.78 9.36 -12.43
N MET A 186 -6.70 9.07 -11.68
CA MET A 186 -6.70 7.98 -10.72
C MET A 186 -7.69 8.21 -9.58
N LEU A 187 -7.77 9.44 -9.03
CA LEU A 187 -8.77 9.79 -8.01
C LEU A 187 -10.20 9.58 -8.52
N ASN A 188 -10.49 9.97 -9.76
CA ASN A 188 -11.80 9.80 -10.36
C ASN A 188 -12.15 8.31 -10.51
N GLU A 189 -11.21 7.47 -10.96
CA GLU A 189 -11.44 6.02 -11.05
C GLU A 189 -11.63 5.38 -9.67
N VAL A 190 -10.82 5.77 -8.68
CA VAL A 190 -10.98 5.32 -7.29
C VAL A 190 -12.35 5.69 -6.72
N LYS A 191 -12.84 6.92 -6.98
CA LYS A 191 -14.18 7.36 -6.56
C LYS A 191 -15.31 6.60 -7.26
N LYS A 192 -15.15 6.26 -8.55
CA LYS A 192 -16.11 5.40 -9.27
C LYS A 192 -16.19 4.01 -8.65
N ILE A 193 -15.03 3.41 -8.34
CA ILE A 193 -14.95 2.09 -7.73
C ILE A 193 -15.55 2.09 -6.32
N LEU A 194 -15.31 3.14 -5.53
CA LEU A 194 -15.95 3.32 -4.23
C LEU A 194 -17.48 3.34 -4.36
N PHE A 195 -18.01 4.15 -5.28
CA PHE A 195 -19.45 4.22 -5.53
C PHE A 195 -20.03 2.88 -5.97
N GLU A 196 -19.34 2.16 -6.85
CA GLU A 196 -19.74 0.81 -7.27
C GLU A 196 -19.74 -0.17 -6.09
N ALA A 197 -18.70 -0.15 -5.25
CA ALA A 197 -18.61 -1.00 -4.07
C ALA A 197 -19.77 -0.72 -3.09
N GLN A 198 -20.01 0.54 -2.74
CA GLN A 198 -21.12 0.95 -1.85
C GLN A 198 -22.47 0.46 -2.38
N ASN A 199 -22.73 0.58 -3.69
CA ASN A 199 -23.98 0.07 -4.29
C ASN A 199 -24.11 -1.46 -4.20
N ARG A 200 -23.00 -2.19 -4.27
CA ARG A 200 -23.01 -3.67 -4.17
C ARG A 200 -23.26 -4.15 -2.75
N VAL A 201 -22.66 -3.50 -1.75
CA VAL A 201 -22.78 -3.90 -0.35
C VAL A 201 -24.01 -3.32 0.34
N GLY A 202 -24.56 -2.20 -0.17
CA GLY A 202 -25.66 -1.49 0.49
C GLY A 202 -25.23 -0.75 1.76
N GLU A 203 -23.92 -0.64 2.01
CA GLU A 203 -23.32 -0.05 3.20
C GLU A 203 -22.47 1.15 2.83
N LYS A 204 -22.43 2.15 3.72
CA LYS A 204 -21.62 3.36 3.52
C LYS A 204 -20.18 3.09 3.93
N ILE A 205 -19.28 3.11 2.94
CA ILE A 205 -17.83 3.15 3.17
C ILE A 205 -17.39 4.61 3.33
N GLU A 206 -16.67 4.93 4.41
CA GLU A 206 -16.15 6.27 4.65
C GLU A 206 -15.07 6.61 3.61
N TYR A 207 -15.05 7.86 3.10
CA TYR A 207 -14.00 8.33 2.20
C TYR A 207 -13.33 9.57 2.80
N LYS A 208 -12.00 9.51 2.91
CA LYS A 208 -11.15 10.62 3.39
C LYS A 208 -10.02 10.86 2.39
N GLU A 209 -9.68 12.11 2.14
CA GLU A 209 -8.52 12.48 1.34
C GLU A 209 -7.65 13.54 2.02
N CYS A 210 -6.35 13.37 1.91
CA CYS A 210 -5.37 14.37 2.30
C CYS A 210 -4.36 14.55 1.18
N LEU A 211 -4.43 15.70 0.53
CA LEU A 211 -3.61 16.15 -0.57
C LEU A 211 -2.74 17.29 -0.07
N TYR A 212 -1.46 17.00 0.19
CA TYR A 212 -0.52 17.97 0.73
C TYR A 212 -0.47 19.25 -0.12
N GLY A 213 -0.61 20.41 0.52
CA GLY A 213 -0.67 21.70 -0.14
C GLY A 213 -2.03 22.08 -0.73
N GLU A 214 -3.00 21.17 -0.73
CA GLU A 214 -4.31 21.37 -1.37
C GLU A 214 -5.50 21.24 -0.39
N LYS A 215 -5.59 20.12 0.34
CA LYS A 215 -6.68 19.86 1.32
C LYS A 215 -6.36 18.68 2.23
N CYS A 216 -7.00 18.60 3.39
CA CYS A 216 -6.91 17.44 4.27
C CYS A 216 -8.20 17.28 5.08
N ASP A 217 -8.92 16.17 4.92
CA ASP A 217 -10.22 16.00 5.58
C ASP A 217 -10.15 15.80 7.10
N PHE A 218 -8.96 15.44 7.61
CA PHE A 218 -8.74 15.12 9.03
C PHE A 218 -7.81 16.14 9.73
N SER A 219 -7.54 17.29 9.10
CA SER A 219 -6.68 18.33 9.67
C SER A 219 -7.07 19.69 9.10
N GLU A 220 -7.08 20.72 9.95
CA GLU A 220 -7.30 22.11 9.51
C GLU A 220 -6.14 22.63 8.64
N ALA A 221 -4.92 22.18 8.93
CA ALA A 221 -3.75 22.47 8.12
C ALA A 221 -3.50 21.37 7.08
N TYR A 222 -3.06 21.76 5.90
CA TYR A 222 -2.77 20.87 4.77
C TYR A 222 -1.30 20.92 4.32
N THR A 223 -0.46 21.62 5.07
CA THR A 223 1.00 21.72 4.93
C THR A 223 1.68 21.51 6.28
N ASP A 224 3.00 21.29 6.26
CA ASP A 224 3.83 21.11 7.44
C ASP A 224 5.07 22.00 7.27
N GLU A 225 5.05 23.17 7.92
CA GLU A 225 6.10 24.20 7.77
C GLU A 225 7.48 23.65 8.14
N ASP A 226 7.57 22.90 9.24
CA ASP A 226 8.79 22.21 9.69
C ASP A 226 9.31 21.20 8.65
N PHE A 227 8.43 20.54 7.90
CA PHE A 227 8.81 19.67 6.79
C PHE A 227 9.30 20.49 5.59
N ASP A 228 8.58 21.54 5.22
CA ASP A 228 8.90 22.37 4.06
C ASP A 228 10.24 23.09 4.25
N GLU A 229 10.55 23.58 5.45
CA GLU A 229 11.85 24.18 5.78
C GLU A 229 12.99 23.15 5.64
N LYS A 230 12.86 21.99 6.26
CA LYS A 230 13.86 20.91 6.17
C LYS A 230 14.01 20.34 4.76
N ALA A 231 12.96 20.40 3.94
CA ALA A 231 13.02 20.02 2.54
C ALA A 231 13.80 21.06 1.72
N LYS A 232 13.57 22.36 1.97
CA LYS A 232 14.29 23.46 1.32
C LYS A 232 15.79 23.47 1.64
N GLU A 233 16.17 23.14 2.87
CA GLU A 233 17.57 23.01 3.30
C GLU A 233 18.36 21.94 2.51
N LYS A 234 17.67 20.96 1.92
CA LYS A 234 18.28 19.88 1.12
C LYS A 234 18.43 20.23 -0.36
N ASN A 235 18.07 21.44 -0.79
CA ASN A 235 18.21 21.83 -2.18
C ASN A 235 19.69 21.99 -2.56
N VAL A 236 20.22 21.00 -3.28
CA VAL A 236 21.53 21.07 -3.91
C VAL A 236 21.46 22.05 -5.08
N SER A 237 22.29 23.10 -5.04
CA SER A 237 22.41 24.02 -6.18
C SER A 237 23.20 23.34 -7.31
N ILE A 238 22.50 22.92 -8.37
CA ILE A 238 23.14 22.37 -9.57
C ILE A 238 23.52 23.55 -10.48
N LYS A 239 24.82 23.85 -10.60
CA LYS A 239 25.34 24.78 -11.60
C LYS A 239 25.73 24.00 -12.85
N ILE A 240 25.01 24.20 -13.94
CA ILE A 240 25.38 23.65 -15.25
C ILE A 240 26.47 24.55 -15.82
N LYS A 241 27.71 24.07 -15.86
CA LYS A 241 28.80 24.71 -16.63
C LYS A 241 28.66 24.29 -18.09
N SER A 242 28.56 25.24 -19.00
CA SER A 242 28.58 25.01 -20.45
C SER A 242 30.01 24.97 -20.96
N GLU A 243 30.82 24.04 -20.44
CA GLU A 243 32.19 23.84 -20.90
C GLU A 243 32.29 22.53 -21.70
N PRO A 244 33.14 22.46 -22.75
CA PRO A 244 33.39 21.22 -23.47
C PRO A 244 33.85 20.13 -22.50
N PHE A 245 33.33 18.91 -22.67
CA PHE A 245 33.57 17.78 -21.76
C PHE A 245 35.07 17.52 -21.51
N GLU A 246 35.91 17.81 -22.51
CA GLU A 246 37.37 17.69 -22.45
C GLU A 246 38.03 18.56 -21.37
N LYS A 247 37.51 19.78 -21.11
CA LYS A 247 38.04 20.67 -20.06
C LYS A 247 37.67 20.23 -18.65
N VAL A 248 36.55 19.54 -18.49
CA VAL A 248 36.06 19.06 -17.19
C VAL A 248 36.90 17.87 -16.71
N VAL A 249 37.48 17.10 -17.63
CA VAL A 249 38.31 15.93 -17.30
C VAL A 249 39.72 16.35 -16.86
N GLU A 250 40.29 17.44 -17.40
CA GLU A 250 41.60 17.95 -16.99
C GLU A 250 41.61 18.56 -15.57
N GLU A 251 40.47 19.04 -15.06
CA GLU A 251 40.36 19.57 -13.69
C GLU A 251 40.25 18.46 -12.60
N ILE A 252 40.05 17.20 -12.97
CA ILE A 252 39.76 16.09 -12.04
C ILE A 252 40.97 15.15 -11.85
N VAL A 253 42.09 15.37 -12.57
CA VAL A 253 43.34 14.60 -12.42
C VAL A 253 44.33 15.31 -11.50
#